data_AF-J1I5L1-F1
#
_entry.id   AF-J1I5L1-F1
#
_cell.length_a   1.000
_cell.length_b   1.000
_cell.length_c   1.000
_cell.angle_alpha   90.00
_cell.angle_beta   90.00
_cell.angle_gamma   90.00
#
_symmetry.space_group_name_H-M   'P 1'
#
loop_
_entity.id
_entity.type
_entity.pdbx_description
1 polymer ?
#
loop_
_entity_poly.entity_id
_entity_poly.type
_entity_poly.pdbx_seq_one_letter_code
_entity_poly.pdbx_strand_id
1 'polypeptide(L)'
;MVVNLSKEFITEKILAFFPEKKLARKTKAPLWQIVKAIIYRLKIGCQWRELPIQSFFDEVLICWQTVYYYFNSWSESGIWQKVWIQFLAHEKSCLDLSSIQLDGSHTPAKRGGEAVGYQGRKKSKTTNALFLTDKN
;
A
#
# COMPACT_ATOMS: atom_id res chain seq x y z
N MET A 1 -15.36 -0.34 -11.35
CA MET A 1 -13.91 -0.28 -11.67
C MET A 1 -13.18 -1.16 -10.67
N VAL A 2 -12.99 -2.44 -11.02
CA VAL A 2 -12.49 -3.47 -10.10
C VAL A 2 -10.97 -3.54 -10.23
N VAL A 3 -10.25 -3.68 -9.12
CA VAL A 3 -8.83 -4.05 -9.14
C VAL A 3 -8.73 -5.43 -9.79
N ASN A 4 -8.37 -5.47 -11.08
CA ASN A 4 -8.24 -6.70 -11.85
C ASN A 4 -6.88 -7.36 -11.59
N LEU A 5 -6.65 -7.73 -10.32
CA LEU A 5 -5.50 -8.53 -9.92
C LEU A 5 -6.00 -9.94 -9.65
N SER A 6 -5.42 -10.90 -10.39
CA SER A 6 -5.69 -12.31 -10.20
C SER A 6 -5.08 -12.81 -8.89
N LYS A 7 -5.57 -13.96 -8.40
CA LYS A 7 -5.01 -14.59 -7.21
C LYS A 7 -3.55 -14.96 -7.43
N GLU A 8 -3.24 -15.45 -8.62
CA GLU A 8 -1.92 -15.90 -9.06
C GLU A 8 -0.96 -14.72 -9.02
N PHE A 9 -1.34 -13.58 -9.63
CA PHE A 9 -0.53 -12.37 -9.61
C PHE A 9 -0.21 -11.92 -8.18
N ILE A 10 -1.22 -11.83 -7.31
CA ILE A 10 -1.00 -11.40 -5.91
C ILE A 10 -0.10 -12.38 -5.17
N THR A 11 -0.29 -13.68 -5.41
CA THR A 11 0.48 -14.71 -4.71
C THR A 11 1.94 -14.70 -5.15
N GLU A 12 2.18 -14.69 -6.45
CA GLU A 12 3.52 -14.83 -7.05
C GLU A 12 4.32 -13.52 -7.02
N LYS A 13 3.65 -12.37 -7.18
CA LYS A 13 4.33 -11.08 -7.35
C LYS A 13 4.28 -10.18 -6.12
N ILE A 14 3.41 -10.45 -5.16
CA ILE A 14 3.29 -9.63 -3.94
C ILE A 14 3.60 -10.46 -2.71
N LEU A 15 2.84 -11.53 -2.47
CA LEU A 15 3.00 -12.38 -1.29
C LEU A 15 4.32 -13.15 -1.29
N ALA A 16 4.91 -13.45 -2.44
CA ALA A 16 6.24 -14.07 -2.53
C ALA A 16 7.34 -13.24 -1.84
N PHE A 17 7.16 -11.92 -1.71
CA PHE A 17 8.11 -11.03 -1.05
C PHE A 17 7.78 -10.75 0.42
N PHE A 18 6.69 -11.33 0.94
CA PHE A 18 6.40 -11.23 2.36
C PHE A 18 7.40 -12.10 3.13
N PRO A 19 7.99 -11.61 4.23
CA PRO A 19 8.90 -12.43 5.01
C PRO A 19 8.16 -13.70 5.48
N GLU A 20 8.75 -14.87 5.24
CA GLU A 20 8.27 -16.13 5.82
C GLU A 20 8.37 -16.05 7.33
N LYS A 21 7.28 -15.71 8.03
CA LYS A 21 7.22 -15.89 9.48
C LYS A 21 5.86 -16.33 9.93
N LYS A 22 5.87 -17.46 10.66
CA LYS A 22 4.92 -17.91 11.69
C LYS A 22 3.80 -16.89 11.88
N LEU A 23 2.76 -16.95 11.05
CA LEU A 23 1.54 -16.21 11.31
C LEU A 23 1.07 -16.70 12.67
N ALA A 24 1.27 -15.87 13.70
CA ALA A 24 0.97 -16.22 15.09
C ALA A 24 -0.52 -16.53 15.32
N ARG A 25 -1.33 -16.42 14.26
CA ARG A 25 -2.70 -16.89 14.18
C ARG A 25 -3.00 -17.33 12.74
N LYS A 26 -3.47 -18.56 12.54
CA LYS A 26 -4.06 -18.98 11.26
C LYS A 26 -5.20 -18.02 10.94
N THR A 27 -5.08 -17.30 9.83
CA THR A 27 -6.09 -16.39 9.35
C THR A 27 -7.27 -17.21 8.85
N LYS A 28 -8.51 -16.81 9.15
CA LYS A 28 -9.69 -17.49 8.58
C LYS A 28 -9.79 -17.23 7.07
N ALA A 29 -9.32 -16.07 6.62
CA ALA A 29 -9.31 -15.69 5.22
C ALA A 29 -7.92 -15.85 4.58
N PRO A 30 -7.85 -16.34 3.33
CA PRO A 30 -6.65 -16.30 2.52
C PRO A 30 -5.99 -14.91 2.46
N LEU A 31 -4.67 -14.86 2.65
CA LEU A 31 -3.91 -13.60 2.63
C LEU A 31 -4.05 -12.83 1.32
N TRP A 32 -4.16 -13.53 0.17
CA TRP A 32 -4.30 -12.88 -1.13
C TRP A 32 -5.58 -12.04 -1.22
N GLN A 33 -6.68 -12.46 -0.59
CA GLN A 33 -7.92 -11.67 -0.55
C GLN A 33 -7.75 -10.43 0.32
N ILE A 34 -7.02 -10.55 1.44
CA ILE A 34 -6.69 -9.41 2.31
C ILE A 34 -5.85 -8.39 1.54
N VAL A 35 -4.80 -8.84 0.84
CA VAL A 35 -3.97 -7.97 -0.01
C VAL A 35 -4.80 -7.34 -1.12
N LYS A 36 -5.67 -8.11 -1.79
CA LYS A 36 -6.56 -7.59 -2.84
C LYS A 36 -7.48 -6.48 -2.32
N ALA A 37 -8.07 -6.67 -1.14
CA ALA A 37 -8.93 -5.68 -0.49
C ALA A 37 -8.14 -4.41 -0.08
N ILE A 38 -6.90 -4.57 0.40
CA ILE A 38 -6.01 -3.44 0.71
C ILE A 38 -5.68 -2.67 -0.57
N ILE A 39 -5.28 -3.34 -1.65
CA ILE A 39 -4.96 -2.69 -2.92
C ILE A 39 -6.19 -1.97 -3.48
N TYR A 40 -7.38 -2.57 -3.35
CA TYR A 40 -8.64 -1.91 -3.72
C TYR A 40 -8.85 -0.62 -2.95
N ARG A 41 -8.71 -0.65 -1.60
CA ARG A 41 -8.72 0.59 -0.80
C ARG A 41 -7.73 1.57 -1.41
N LEU A 42 -6.46 1.22 -1.54
CA LEU A 42 -5.40 2.17 -1.92
C LEU A 42 -5.63 2.76 -3.32
N LYS A 43 -6.15 1.97 -4.26
CA LYS A 43 -6.43 2.42 -5.63
C LYS A 43 -7.66 3.32 -5.72
N ILE A 44 -8.73 2.98 -4.99
CA ILE A 44 -10.03 3.67 -5.09
C ILE A 44 -10.15 4.83 -4.11
N GLY A 45 -9.44 4.78 -2.98
CA GLY A 45 -9.49 5.81 -1.94
C GLY A 45 -10.78 5.80 -1.10
N CYS A 46 -11.62 4.76 -1.20
CA CYS A 46 -12.84 4.61 -0.39
C CYS A 46 -12.51 4.59 1.11
N GLN A 47 -13.39 5.01 2.02
CA GLN A 47 -13.12 4.91 3.48
C GLN A 47 -12.99 3.45 3.94
N TRP A 48 -12.28 3.19 5.05
CA TRP A 48 -12.10 1.81 5.55
C TRP A 48 -13.44 1.14 5.90
N ARG A 49 -14.36 1.89 6.49
CA ARG A 49 -15.72 1.43 6.83
C ARG A 49 -16.58 1.13 5.59
N GLU A 50 -16.25 1.77 4.48
CA GLU A 50 -16.94 1.64 3.19
C GLU A 50 -16.25 0.61 2.27
N LEU A 51 -15.32 -0.19 2.80
CA LEU A 51 -14.68 -1.24 2.02
C LEU A 51 -15.72 -2.33 1.72
N PRO A 52 -15.93 -2.74 0.45
CA PRO A 52 -16.97 -3.72 0.10
C PRO A 52 -16.51 -5.14 0.45
N ILE A 53 -16.51 -5.47 1.73
CA ILE A 53 -15.99 -6.73 2.29
C ILE A 53 -16.61 -7.95 1.61
N GLN A 54 -17.92 -7.93 1.39
CA GLN A 54 -18.65 -9.04 0.78
C GLN A 54 -18.17 -9.35 -0.63
N SER A 55 -17.59 -8.40 -1.36
CA SER A 55 -17.05 -8.63 -2.71
C SER A 55 -15.67 -9.30 -2.73
N PHE A 56 -15.00 -9.42 -1.58
CA PHE A 56 -13.67 -10.02 -1.46
C PHE A 56 -13.66 -11.34 -0.70
N PHE A 57 -14.68 -11.59 0.13
CA PHE A 57 -14.68 -12.66 1.12
C PHE A 57 -16.06 -13.34 1.18
N ASP A 58 -16.34 -14.20 0.22
CA ASP A 58 -17.64 -14.88 0.11
C ASP A 58 -17.83 -15.99 1.16
N GLU A 59 -16.75 -16.72 1.49
CA GLU A 59 -16.81 -17.92 2.33
C GLU A 59 -16.46 -17.64 3.81
N VAL A 60 -16.00 -16.43 4.13
CA VAL A 60 -15.43 -16.11 5.44
C VAL A 60 -16.02 -14.81 5.98
N LEU A 61 -16.64 -14.89 7.15
CA LEU A 61 -17.09 -13.71 7.89
C LEU A 61 -15.87 -12.97 8.46
N ILE A 62 -15.56 -11.85 7.83
CA ILE A 62 -14.55 -10.89 8.26
C ILE A 62 -15.11 -9.48 8.16
N CYS A 63 -14.48 -8.54 8.85
CA CYS A 63 -14.87 -7.14 8.84
C CYS A 63 -13.71 -6.27 8.37
N TRP A 64 -14.01 -5.01 8.00
CA TRP A 64 -13.00 -4.07 7.54
C TRP A 64 -11.89 -3.83 8.58
N GLN A 65 -12.18 -3.98 9.87
CA GLN A 65 -11.20 -3.87 10.95
C GLN A 65 -10.10 -4.92 10.80
N THR A 66 -10.44 -6.13 10.33
CA THR A 66 -9.45 -7.18 10.09
C THR A 66 -8.52 -6.78 8.94
N VAL A 67 -9.08 -6.28 7.83
CA VAL A 67 -8.27 -5.80 6.70
C VAL A 67 -7.36 -4.64 7.13
N TYR A 68 -7.91 -3.70 7.88
CA TYR A 68 -7.16 -2.57 8.45
C TYR A 68 -6.06 -3.03 9.40
N TYR A 69 -6.32 -4.02 10.25
CA TYR A 69 -5.33 -4.59 11.18
C TYR A 69 -4.12 -5.12 10.43
N TYR A 70 -4.32 -5.91 9.36
CA TYR A 70 -3.21 -6.39 8.53
C TYR A 70 -2.47 -5.24 7.84
N PHE A 71 -3.22 -4.30 7.25
CA PHE A 71 -2.61 -3.11 6.64
C PHE A 71 -1.71 -2.36 7.62
N ASN A 72 -2.22 -2.08 8.83
CA ASN A 72 -1.50 -1.31 9.84
C ASN A 72 -0.28 -2.09 10.37
N SER A 73 -0.47 -3.36 10.76
CA SER A 73 0.61 -4.20 11.26
C SER A 73 1.76 -4.35 10.25
N TRP A 74 1.43 -4.54 8.97
CA TRP A 74 2.43 -4.64 7.91
C TRP A 74 3.08 -3.30 7.57
N SER A 75 2.34 -2.19 7.72
CA SER A 75 2.89 -0.83 7.57
C SER A 75 3.91 -0.52 8.66
N GLU A 76 3.55 -0.75 9.93
CA GLU A 76 4.45 -0.57 11.09
C GLU A 76 5.69 -1.46 11.01
N SER A 77 5.55 -2.66 10.45
CA SER A 77 6.67 -3.60 10.26
C SER A 77 7.54 -3.29 9.02
N GLY A 78 7.19 -2.28 8.23
CA GLY A 78 7.88 -1.92 6.98
C GLY A 78 7.77 -2.97 5.87
N ILE A 79 6.80 -3.90 5.96
CA ILE A 79 6.63 -4.99 4.98
C ILE A 79 6.26 -4.42 3.62
N TRP A 80 5.35 -3.44 3.56
CA TRP A 80 4.95 -2.81 2.30
C TRP A 80 6.12 -2.18 1.55
N GLN A 81 7.01 -1.48 2.26
CA GLN A 81 8.19 -0.88 1.66
C GLN A 81 9.14 -1.95 1.11
N LYS A 82 9.36 -3.04 1.86
CA LYS A 82 10.20 -4.16 1.40
C LYS A 82 9.63 -4.83 0.15
N VAL A 83 8.34 -5.16 0.18
CA VAL A 83 7.63 -5.78 -0.95
C VAL A 83 7.69 -4.88 -2.18
N TRP A 84 7.48 -3.57 -2.01
CA TRP A 84 7.57 -2.60 -3.09
C TRP A 84 8.95 -2.57 -3.75
N ILE A 85 10.02 -2.50 -2.95
CA ILE A 85 11.40 -2.49 -3.45
C ILE A 85 11.73 -3.79 -4.21
N GLN A 86 11.34 -4.94 -3.65
CA GLN A 86 11.60 -6.24 -4.29
C GLN A 86 10.80 -6.41 -5.58
N PHE A 87 9.52 -6.00 -5.58
CA PHE A 87 8.68 -6.02 -6.77
C PHE A 87 9.26 -5.13 -7.88
N LEU A 88 9.65 -3.88 -7.57
CA LEU A 88 10.29 -2.99 -8.55
C LEU A 88 11.62 -3.53 -9.08
N ALA A 89 12.42 -4.16 -8.23
CA ALA A 89 13.68 -4.77 -8.66
C ALA A 89 13.44 -5.94 -9.61
N HIS A 90 12.41 -6.75 -9.36
CA HIS A 90 12.02 -7.88 -10.19
C HIS A 90 11.40 -7.44 -11.52
N GLU A 91 10.56 -6.41 -11.51
CA GLU A 91 9.87 -5.86 -12.70
C GLU A 91 10.64 -4.71 -13.36
N LYS A 92 11.95 -4.58 -13.10
CA LYS A 92 12.76 -3.47 -13.61
C LYS A 92 12.73 -3.34 -15.13
N SER A 93 12.62 -4.46 -15.85
CA SER A 93 12.52 -4.48 -17.32
C SER A 93 11.22 -3.87 -17.84
N CYS A 94 10.20 -3.73 -17.00
CA CYS A 94 8.90 -3.16 -17.34
C CYS A 94 8.87 -1.63 -17.17
N LEU A 95 9.92 -1.02 -16.59
CA LEU A 95 10.02 0.42 -16.34
C LEU A 95 10.71 1.13 -17.51
N ASP A 96 10.10 2.19 -18.05
CA ASP A 96 10.76 3.06 -19.03
C ASP A 96 11.52 4.19 -18.31
N LEU A 97 12.79 3.92 -18.00
CA LEU A 97 13.68 4.86 -17.32
C LEU A 97 14.42 5.81 -18.28
N SER A 98 14.00 5.93 -19.55
CA SER A 98 14.59 6.89 -20.50
C SER A 98 14.35 8.35 -20.09
N SER A 99 13.27 8.59 -19.34
CA SER A 99 12.99 9.86 -18.66
C SER A 99 12.34 9.58 -17.31
N ILE A 100 12.67 10.37 -16.30
CA ILE A 100 12.08 10.28 -14.96
C ILE A 100 11.39 11.60 -14.67
N GLN A 101 10.10 11.55 -14.30
CA GLN A 101 9.39 12.72 -13.80
C GLN A 101 9.53 12.79 -12.29
N LEU A 102 9.87 13.98 -11.81
CA LEU A 102 10.02 14.30 -10.41
C LEU A 102 9.04 15.40 -10.05
N ASP A 103 8.15 15.11 -9.11
CA ASP A 103 7.24 16.09 -8.53
C ASP A 103 7.33 16.05 -7.01
N GLY A 104 6.88 17.13 -6.36
CA GLY A 104 6.90 17.27 -4.92
C GLY A 104 5.66 17.99 -4.40
N SER A 105 4.99 17.40 -3.43
CA SER A 105 3.88 18.03 -2.72
C SER A 105 4.25 18.42 -1.30
N HIS A 106 3.90 19.66 -0.94
CA HIS A 106 4.02 20.16 0.43
C HIS A 106 2.66 20.21 1.11
N THR A 107 2.50 19.42 2.17
CA THR A 107 1.28 19.42 2.98
C THR A 107 1.54 20.06 4.35
N PRO A 108 0.77 21.09 4.76
CA PRO A 108 0.88 21.66 6.10
C PRO A 108 0.66 20.62 7.20
N ALA A 109 1.63 20.49 8.09
CA ALA A 109 1.62 19.57 9.22
C ALA A 109 1.45 20.37 10.52
N LYS A 110 0.23 20.88 10.74
CA LYS A 110 -0.08 21.82 11.85
C LYS A 110 0.27 21.29 13.24
N ARG A 111 0.19 19.97 13.44
CA ARG A 111 0.50 19.29 14.72
C ARG A 111 1.93 18.75 14.78
N GLY A 112 2.78 19.09 13.80
CA GLY A 112 4.13 18.53 13.68
C GLY A 112 4.13 17.06 13.23
N GLY A 113 5.24 16.40 13.48
CA GLY A 113 5.53 15.01 13.11
C GLY A 113 7.04 14.76 13.20
N GLU A 114 7.46 13.51 13.06
CA GLU A 114 8.88 13.14 13.12
C GLU A 114 9.70 13.78 11.98
N ALA A 115 9.09 13.98 10.81
CA ALA A 115 9.71 14.55 9.63
C ALA A 115 8.91 15.77 9.10
N VAL A 116 9.06 16.92 9.77
CA VAL A 116 8.48 18.21 9.35
C VAL A 116 9.52 19.32 9.34
N GLY A 117 9.42 20.24 8.39
CA GLY A 117 10.29 21.42 8.26
C GLY A 117 9.47 22.69 8.09
N TYR A 118 10.03 23.84 8.49
CA TYR A 118 9.39 25.13 8.21
C TYR A 118 9.54 25.48 6.73
N GLN A 119 8.45 25.87 6.08
CA GLN A 119 8.42 26.23 4.66
C GLN A 119 7.99 27.70 4.54
N GLY A 120 8.90 28.55 4.04
CA GLY A 120 8.74 30.01 4.00
C GLY A 120 7.60 30.51 3.09
N ARG A 121 7.42 29.93 1.90
CA ARG A 121 6.31 30.26 0.98
C ARG A 121 4.94 29.91 1.59
N LYS A 122 4.83 28.83 2.37
CA LYS A 122 3.59 28.40 3.04
C LYS A 122 3.43 29.01 4.44
N LYS A 123 4.49 29.62 4.98
CA LYS A 123 4.58 30.16 6.35
C LYS A 123 4.11 29.16 7.42
N SER A 124 4.39 27.86 7.22
CA SER A 124 3.95 26.80 8.13
C SER A 124 4.97 25.67 8.20
N LYS A 125 4.91 24.86 9.27
CA LYS A 125 5.55 23.53 9.27
C LYS A 125 4.84 22.64 8.26
N THR A 126 5.58 22.05 7.33
CA THR A 126 5.06 21.16 6.29
C THR A 126 5.81 19.83 6.30
N THR A 127 5.15 18.79 5.80
CA THR A 127 5.82 17.58 5.32
C THR A 127 5.92 17.64 3.79
N ASN A 128 6.95 17.01 3.23
CA ASN A 128 7.20 16.94 1.80
C ASN A 128 7.04 15.49 1.35
N ALA A 129 6.25 15.26 0.30
CA ALA A 129 6.17 14.00 -0.41
C ALA A 129 6.80 14.19 -1.79
N LEU A 130 7.84 13.42 -2.09
CA LEU A 130 8.47 13.39 -3.42
C LEU A 130 7.91 12.20 -4.19
N PHE A 131 7.47 12.45 -5.41
CA PHE A 131 6.95 11.45 -6.33
C PHE A 131 7.93 11.27 -7.47
N LEU A 132 8.24 10.01 -7.77
CA LEU A 132 9.13 9.62 -8.85
C LEU A 132 8.40 8.60 -9.71
N THR A 133 8.20 8.91 -10.99
CA THR A 133 7.54 8.03 -11.95
C THR A 133 8.46 7.77 -13.14
N ASP A 134 8.31 6.59 -13.75
CA ASP A 134 8.90 6.30 -15.05
C ASP A 134 8.09 6.99 -16.15
N LYS A 135 8.51 6.87 -17.40
CA LYS A 135 7.91 7.62 -18.51
C LYS A 135 6.44 7.29 -18.80
N ASN A 136 5.95 6.12 -18.39
CA ASN A 136 4.64 5.57 -18.78
C ASN A 136 3.46 6.04 -17.91
#